data_AF-A0A7K1T0V8-F1
#
_entry.id   AF-A0A7K1T0V8-F1
#
_cell.length_a   1.000
_cell.length_b   1.000
_cell.length_c   1.000
_cell.angle_alpha   90.00
_cell.angle_beta   90.00
_cell.angle_gamma   90.00
#
_symmetry.space_group_name_H-M   'P 1'
#
loop_
_entity.id
_entity.type
_entity.pdbx_description
1 polymer ?
#
loop_
_entity_poly.entity_id
_entity_poly.type
_entity_poly.pdbx_seq_one_letter_code
_entity_poly.pdbx_strand_id
1 'polypeptide(L)' 'MKKSLLLLLVSTLAFTLSFAQTKKDGTPDKRYKANMTVKQKPIPTTKSGKPDMRYKINKKAKQ' A
#
# COMPACT_ATOMS: atom_id res chain seq x y z
N MET A 1 -18.96 28.99 -2.57
CA MET A 1 -19.95 28.12 -3.25
C MET A 1 -19.32 27.29 -4.38
N LYS A 2 -18.71 27.90 -5.39
CA LYS A 2 -18.12 27.16 -6.53
C LYS A 2 -17.02 26.17 -6.12
N LYS A 3 -16.18 26.54 -5.13
CA LYS A 3 -15.09 25.71 -4.60
C LYS A 3 -15.57 24.55 -3.71
N SER A 4 -16.64 24.75 -2.92
CA SER A 4 -17.23 23.69 -2.09
C SER A 4 -18.00 22.69 -2.93
N LEU A 5 -18.67 23.16 -4.00
CA LEU A 5 -19.33 22.30 -4.97
C LEU A 5 -18.32 21.48 -5.79
N LEU A 6 -17.17 22.07 -6.16
CA LEU A 6 -16.09 21.35 -6.81
C LEU A 6 -15.46 20.30 -5.88
N LEU A 7 -15.26 20.62 -4.60
CA LEU A 7 -14.72 19.67 -3.61
C LEU A 7 -15.65 18.47 -3.38
N LEU A 8 -16.96 18.72 -3.33
CA LEU A 8 -17.99 17.68 -3.23
C LEU A 8 -18.00 16.77 -4.47
N LEU A 9 -17.89 17.36 -5.68
CA LEU A 9 -17.83 16.61 -6.95
C LEU A 9 -16.56 15.75 -7.07
N VAL A 10 -15.40 16.26 -6.63
CA VAL A 10 -14.13 15.52 -6.66
C VAL A 10 -14.14 14.37 -5.65
N SER A 11 -14.80 14.54 -4.50
CA SER A 11 -14.90 13.46 -3.49
C SER A 11 -15.71 12.25 -3.95
N THR A 12 -16.78 12.46 -4.72
CA THR A 12 -17.62 11.35 -5.22
C THR A 12 -16.93 10.58 -6.34
N LEU A 13 -16.14 11.25 -7.19
CA LEU A 13 -15.29 10.63 -8.20
C LEU A 13 -14.13 9.82 -7.60
N ALA A 14 -13.54 10.28 -6.50
CA ALA A 14 -12.46 9.56 -5.82
C ALA A 14 -12.96 8.28 -5.10
N PHE A 15 -14.17 8.33 -4.54
CA PHE A 15 -14.75 7.19 -3.81
C PHE A 15 -15.00 5.98 -4.71
N THR A 16 -15.44 6.16 -5.96
CA THR A 16 -15.69 5.04 -6.89
C THR A 16 -14.41 4.31 -7.32
N LEU A 17 -13.27 4.99 -7.36
CA LEU A 17 -11.98 4.41 -7.77
C LEU A 17 -11.35 3.54 -6.67
N SER A 18 -11.70 3.76 -5.39
CA SER A 18 -11.05 3.10 -4.26
C SER A 18 -11.62 1.71 -3.92
N PHE A 19 -12.86 1.38 -4.30
CA PHE A 19 -13.50 0.13 -3.84
C PHE A 19 -13.18 -1.11 -4.69
N ALA A 20 -12.62 -0.97 -5.89
CA ALA A 20 -12.51 -2.10 -6.82
C ALA A 20 -11.20 -2.92 -6.70
N GLN A 21 -10.24 -2.50 -5.87
CA GLN A 21 -8.88 -3.08 -5.91
C GLN A 21 -8.52 -3.95 -4.69
N THR A 22 -9.36 -4.01 -3.66
CA THR A 22 -9.09 -4.78 -2.44
C THR A 22 -10.15 -5.85 -2.21
N LYS A 23 -9.74 -6.98 -1.64
CA LYS A 23 -10.66 -8.03 -1.20
C LYS A 23 -11.48 -7.57 0.01
N LYS A 24 -12.52 -8.33 0.37
CA LYS A 24 -13.35 -8.06 1.57
C LYS A 24 -12.52 -7.94 2.85
N ASP A 25 -11.38 -8.62 2.92
CA ASP A 25 -10.45 -8.59 4.06
C ASP A 25 -9.46 -7.41 4.03
N GLY A 26 -9.67 -6.42 3.15
CA GLY A 26 -8.82 -5.23 3.00
C GLY A 26 -7.46 -5.48 2.34
N THR A 27 -7.12 -6.74 2.02
CA THR A 27 -5.87 -7.08 1.32
C THR A 27 -5.97 -6.75 -0.18
N PRO A 28 -4.89 -6.25 -0.81
CA PRO A 28 -4.87 -5.98 -2.25
C PRO A 28 -5.16 -7.24 -3.06
N ASP A 29 -6.11 -7.17 -4.01
CA ASP A 29 -6.37 -8.29 -4.91
C ASP A 29 -5.28 -8.36 -5.99
N LYS A 30 -4.49 -9.45 -5.98
CA LYS A 30 -3.32 -9.67 -6.84
C LYS A 30 -3.67 -9.97 -8.30
N ARG A 31 -4.95 -10.04 -8.64
CA ARG A 31 -5.42 -10.15 -10.04
C ARG A 31 -5.25 -8.84 -10.81
N TYR A 32 -5.25 -7.70 -10.12
CA TYR A 32 -5.07 -6.39 -10.74
C TYR A 32 -3.59 -6.04 -10.86
N LYS A 33 -3.15 -5.60 -12.06
CA LYS A 33 -1.75 -5.22 -12.35
C LYS A 33 -1.16 -4.22 -11.35
N ALA A 34 -1.95 -3.24 -10.90
CA ALA A 34 -1.53 -2.24 -9.91
C ALA A 34 -1.16 -2.84 -8.54
N ASN A 35 -1.75 -3.99 -8.17
CA ASN A 35 -1.52 -4.64 -6.88
C ASN A 35 -0.44 -5.73 -6.93
N MET A 36 0.06 -6.08 -8.12
CA MET A 36 1.10 -7.10 -8.29
C MET A 36 2.46 -6.62 -7.76
N THR A 37 2.72 -5.31 -7.75
CA THR A 37 3.98 -4.69 -7.31
C THR A 37 3.99 -4.29 -5.83
N VAL A 38 2.85 -4.31 -5.14
CA VAL A 38 2.69 -3.85 -3.74
C VAL A 38 3.32 -4.83 -2.73
N LYS A 39 3.96 -5.90 -3.18
CA LYS A 39 4.75 -6.76 -2.31
C LYS A 39 6.12 -6.12 -2.04
N GLN A 40 6.16 -5.05 -1.24
CA GLN A 40 7.35 -4.88 -0.41
C GLN A 40 7.36 -6.07 0.54
N LYS A 41 8.31 -7.00 0.35
CA LYS A 41 8.50 -8.11 1.28
C LYS A 41 8.80 -7.50 2.65
N PRO A 42 8.14 -7.96 3.73
CA PRO A 42 8.49 -7.49 5.06
C PRO A 42 9.98 -7.74 5.30
N ILE A 43 10.69 -6.71 5.73
CA ILE A 43 12.10 -6.80 6.12
C ILE A 43 12.16 -7.80 7.29
N PRO A 44 12.94 -8.90 7.17
CA PRO A 44 13.06 -9.86 8.26
C PRO A 44 13.58 -9.17 9.53
N THR A 45 12.89 -9.35 10.66
CA THR A 45 13.25 -8.78 11.95
C THR A 45 13.64 -9.86 12.95
N THR A 46 14.52 -9.50 13.88
CA THR A 46 14.83 -10.33 15.06
C THR A 46 13.65 -10.33 16.05
N LYS A 47 13.69 -11.20 17.07
CA LYS A 47 12.70 -11.21 18.18
C LYS A 47 12.61 -9.85 18.90
N SER A 48 13.67 -9.04 18.82
CA SER A 48 13.73 -7.69 19.38
C SER A 48 13.14 -6.60 18.48
N GLY A 49 12.61 -6.96 17.30
CA GLY A 49 12.02 -6.03 16.33
C GLY A 49 13.03 -5.27 15.44
N LYS A 50 14.33 -5.37 15.72
CA LYS A 50 15.38 -4.79 14.86
C LYS A 50 15.56 -5.59 13.56
N PRO A 51 15.91 -4.96 12.43
CA PRO A 51 16.23 -5.66 11.18
C PRO A 51 17.31 -6.73 11.40
N ASP A 52 17.04 -7.95 10.96
CA ASP A 52 18.01 -9.04 11.08
C ASP A 52 19.12 -8.89 10.02
N MET A 53 20.32 -8.54 10.46
CA MET A 53 21.48 -8.28 9.60
C MET A 53 22.08 -9.54 8.96
N ARG A 54 21.56 -10.73 9.27
CA ARG A 54 21.92 -11.98 8.57
C ARG A 54 21.39 -11.97 7.13
N TYR A 55 20.27 -11.29 6.88
CA TYR A 55 19.66 -11.22 5.56
C TYR A 55 20.30 -10.14 4.69
N LYS A 56 20.65 -10.51 3.44
CA LYS A 56 21.27 -9.59 2.46
C LYS A 56 20.41 -8.35 2.18
N ILE A 57 19.09 -8.46 2.28
CA ILE A 57 18.15 -7.35 2.05
C ILE A 57 18.29 -6.24 3.10
N ASN A 58 18.56 -6.60 4.37
CA ASN A 58 18.70 -5.65 5.47
C ASN A 58 20.07 -4.98 5.50
N LYS A 59 21.08 -5.62 4.92
CA LYS A 59 22.41 -5.00 4.74
C LYS A 59 22.39 -3.88 3.70
N LYS A 60 21.65 -4.06 2.60
CA LYS A 60 21.51 -3.06 1.53
C LYS A 60 20.65 -1.87 1.94
N ALA A 61 19.71 -2.05 2.87
CA ALA A 61 18.87 -0.98 3.40
C ALA A 61 19.61 -0.03 4.38
N LYS A 62 20.87 -0.32 4.72
CA LYS A 62 21.72 0.52 5.60
C LYS A 62 22.68 1.44 4.81
N GLN A 63 22.50 1.60 3.50
CA GLN A 63 23.29 2.50 2.66
C GLN A 63 22.51 3.75 2.29
#